data_AF-T1CH54-F1
#
_entry.id   AF-T1CH54-F1
#
_cell.length_a   1.000
_cell.length_b   1.000
_cell.length_c   1.000
_cell.angle_alpha   90.00
_cell.angle_beta   90.00
_cell.angle_gamma   90.00
#
_symmetry.space_group_name_H-M   'P 1'
#
loop_
_entity.id
_entity.type
_entity.pdbx_description
1 polymer ?
#
loop_
_entity_poly.entity_id
_entity_poly.type
_entity_poly.pdbx_seq_one_letter_code
_entity_poly.pdbx_strand_id
1 'polypeptide(L)'
;MRPHHYCLPLLKREAHRSALVAAATGGDPKFFLGTDSAPHSRHAKESICGCAGIYTAHAAIELYAEVFEDAGALDRLEAFASFHGPGFYRLPRNRDTLTLEKRSWTAPEEVHFGKETGVPLRAGERIAWRLVK
;
A
#
# COMPACT_ATOMS: atom_id res chain seq x y z
N MET A 1 3.32 12.43 18.51
CA MET A 1 3.33 11.09 17.87
C MET A 1 2.66 11.21 16.50
N ARG A 2 3.02 10.39 15.49
CA ARG A 2 2.30 10.32 14.21
C ARG A 2 1.38 9.08 14.23
N PRO A 3 0.16 9.15 14.82
CA PRO A 3 -0.67 7.98 15.05
C PRO A 3 -1.05 7.25 13.75
N HIS A 4 -1.25 7.99 12.66
CA HIS A 4 -1.58 7.44 11.34
C HIS A 4 -0.42 6.70 10.66
N HIS A 5 0.78 6.70 11.25
CA HIS A 5 1.93 5.89 10.84
C HIS A 5 2.24 4.75 11.85
N TYR A 6 1.39 4.57 12.86
CA TYR A 6 1.54 3.50 13.84
C TYR A 6 0.76 2.25 13.40
N CYS A 7 1.48 1.15 13.18
CA CYS A 7 0.97 -0.18 12.89
C CYS A 7 1.79 -1.25 13.60
N LEU A 8 1.29 -2.49 13.56
CA LEU A 8 2.02 -3.67 13.96
C LEU A 8 2.16 -4.61 12.75
N PRO A 9 3.36 -5.17 12.51
CA PRO A 9 4.63 -4.88 13.19
C PRO A 9 5.10 -3.42 13.02
N LEU A 10 5.77 -2.87 14.04
CA LEU A 10 6.26 -1.49 14.04
C LEU A 10 7.25 -1.21 12.90
N LEU A 11 7.16 0.00 12.33
CA LEU A 11 8.17 0.54 11.43
C LEU A 11 9.55 0.49 12.08
N LYS A 12 10.52 -0.04 11.33
CA LYS A 12 11.89 -0.25 11.79
C LYS A 12 12.84 0.78 11.15
N ARG A 13 14.15 0.54 11.33
CA ARG A 13 15.22 1.38 10.77
C ARG A 13 15.28 1.29 9.24
N GLU A 14 15.87 2.33 8.64
CA GLU A 14 16.17 2.47 7.22
C GLU A 14 16.64 1.17 6.54
N ALA A 15 17.68 0.52 7.10
CA ALA A 15 18.24 -0.70 6.54
C ALA A 15 17.21 -1.83 6.35
N HIS A 16 16.21 -1.92 7.25
CA HIS A 16 15.13 -2.88 7.11
C HIS A 16 14.16 -2.47 5.99
N ARG A 17 13.85 -1.18 5.85
CA ARG A 17 13.01 -0.69 4.74
C ARG A 17 13.68 -1.00 3.40
N SER A 18 14.98 -0.70 3.26
CA SER A 18 15.74 -0.99 2.04
C SER A 18 15.78 -2.48 1.73
N ALA A 19 15.94 -3.35 2.75
CA ALA A 19 15.86 -4.79 2.57
C ALA A 19 14.47 -5.26 2.12
N LEU A 20 13.39 -4.68 2.65
CA LEU A 20 12.02 -4.98 2.22
C LEU A 20 11.76 -4.54 0.77
N VAL A 21 12.25 -3.35 0.37
CA VAL A 21 12.16 -2.89 -1.02
C VAL A 21 12.90 -3.86 -1.94
N ALA A 22 14.15 -4.21 -1.63
CA ALA A 22 14.92 -5.16 -2.42
C ALA A 22 14.26 -6.55 -2.51
N ALA A 23 13.64 -7.03 -1.43
CA ALA A 23 12.90 -8.30 -1.44
C ALA A 23 11.65 -8.22 -2.33
N ALA A 24 10.85 -7.17 -2.20
CA ALA A 24 9.62 -6.97 -2.98
C ALA A 24 9.91 -6.81 -4.48
N THR A 25 10.94 -6.03 -4.83
CA THR A 25 11.29 -5.72 -6.23
C THR A 25 12.29 -6.72 -6.83
N GLY A 26 12.80 -7.67 -6.04
CA GLY A 26 13.82 -8.63 -6.44
C GLY A 26 13.34 -9.76 -7.37
N GLY A 27 12.03 -9.99 -7.45
CA GLY A 27 11.43 -11.00 -8.33
C GLY A 27 11.37 -12.43 -7.78
N ASP A 28 11.71 -12.66 -6.49
CA ASP A 28 11.51 -13.98 -5.87
C ASP A 28 9.99 -14.22 -5.66
N PRO A 29 9.43 -15.33 -6.18
CA PRO A 29 8.00 -15.62 -6.09
C PRO A 29 7.47 -15.85 -4.67
N LYS A 30 8.35 -15.93 -3.66
CA LYS A 30 7.95 -15.99 -2.24
C LYS A 30 7.50 -14.63 -1.68
N PHE A 31 7.79 -13.53 -2.36
CA PHE A 31 7.32 -12.20 -1.98
C PHE A 31 6.22 -11.73 -2.93
N PHE A 32 5.10 -11.33 -2.35
CA PHE A 32 3.91 -10.89 -3.08
C PHE A 32 3.13 -9.83 -2.30
N LEU A 33 2.26 -9.13 -3.00
CA LEU A 33 1.48 -8.02 -2.47
C LEU A 33 0.55 -8.47 -1.34
N GLY A 34 0.63 -7.76 -0.21
CA GLY A 34 -0.30 -7.82 0.89
C GLY A 34 -0.35 -6.44 1.55
N THR A 35 -1.49 -5.75 1.43
CA THR A 35 -1.58 -4.33 1.83
C THR A 35 -1.56 -4.12 3.34
N ASP A 36 -2.03 -5.12 4.09
CA ASP A 36 -2.36 -5.00 5.51
C ASP A 36 -3.19 -3.73 5.79
N SER A 37 -4.08 -3.37 4.86
CA SER A 37 -4.90 -2.17 4.99
C SER A 37 -5.85 -2.33 6.17
N ALA A 38 -5.58 -1.59 7.24
CA ALA A 38 -6.28 -1.68 8.51
C ALA A 38 -6.93 -0.32 8.85
N PRO A 39 -8.17 -0.07 8.35
CA PRO A 39 -8.87 1.17 8.62
C PRO A 39 -9.32 1.24 10.08
N HIS A 40 -9.03 2.38 10.71
CA HIS A 40 -9.60 2.78 11.99
C HIS A 40 -10.09 4.22 11.88
N SER A 41 -11.14 4.56 12.62
CA SER A 41 -11.60 5.94 12.66
C SER A 41 -10.57 6.87 13.26
N ARG A 42 -10.63 8.14 12.86
CA ARG A 42 -9.74 9.20 13.32
C ARG A 42 -9.69 9.24 14.85
N HIS A 43 -10.85 9.15 15.51
CA HIS A 43 -10.93 9.14 16.96
C HIS A 43 -10.21 7.94 17.60
N ALA A 44 -10.35 6.74 17.04
CA ALA A 44 -9.68 5.54 17.53
C ALA A 44 -8.15 5.63 17.38
N LYS A 45 -7.65 6.33 16.34
CA LYS A 45 -6.21 6.57 16.10
C LYS A 45 -5.65 7.70 16.96
N GLU A 46 -6.40 8.80 17.11
CA GLU A 46 -6.01 10.03 17.82
C GLU A 46 -6.45 9.99 19.29
N SER A 47 -6.17 8.88 19.96
CA SER A 47 -6.47 8.66 21.38
C SER A 47 -5.20 8.38 22.19
N ILE A 48 -5.33 8.34 23.52
CA ILE A 48 -4.21 7.98 24.43
C ILE A 48 -3.68 6.56 24.21
N CYS A 49 -4.50 5.69 23.61
CA CYS A 49 -4.17 4.30 23.28
C CYS A 49 -4.59 4.03 21.82
N GLY A 50 -3.99 4.78 20.90
CA GLY A 50 -4.36 4.74 19.48
C GLY A 50 -4.22 3.35 18.86
N CYS A 51 -5.21 2.92 18.08
CA CYS A 51 -5.18 1.61 17.41
C CYS A 51 -4.00 1.50 16.43
N ALA A 52 -3.39 0.31 16.35
CA ALA A 52 -2.37 -0.01 15.37
C ALA A 52 -3.00 -0.38 14.03
N GLY A 53 -2.61 0.28 12.95
CA GLY A 53 -3.14 0.02 11.61
C GLY A 53 -3.03 1.24 10.71
N ILE A 54 -2.82 1.02 9.42
CA ILE A 54 -2.71 2.08 8.40
C ILE A 54 -3.70 1.76 7.28
N TYR A 55 -4.49 2.76 6.88
CA TYR A 55 -5.44 2.60 5.78
C TYR A 55 -4.78 2.88 4.43
N THR A 56 -4.50 1.82 3.67
CA THR A 56 -3.78 1.88 2.38
C THR A 56 -4.64 1.48 1.18
N ALA A 57 -5.78 0.81 1.38
CA ALA A 57 -6.61 0.28 0.29
C ALA A 57 -7.10 1.34 -0.72
N HIS A 58 -7.21 2.61 -0.31
CA HIS A 58 -7.66 3.70 -1.17
C HIS A 58 -6.77 3.98 -2.40
N ALA A 59 -5.49 3.58 -2.34
CA ALA A 59 -4.50 3.83 -3.40
C ALA A 59 -3.43 2.73 -3.43
N ALA A 60 -3.80 1.50 -3.06
CA ALA A 60 -2.84 0.46 -2.74
C ALA A 60 -1.88 0.15 -3.91
N ILE A 61 -2.42 -0.07 -5.10
CA ILE A 61 -1.59 -0.46 -6.26
C ILE A 61 -0.73 0.72 -6.74
N GLU A 62 -1.24 1.95 -6.63
CA GLU A 62 -0.50 3.16 -6.98
C GLU A 62 0.70 3.40 -6.04
N LEU A 63 0.54 3.14 -4.74
CA LEU A 63 1.63 3.24 -3.76
C LEU A 63 2.72 2.21 -4.02
N TYR A 64 2.38 0.98 -4.42
CA TYR A 64 3.38 0.00 -4.84
C TYR A 64 4.05 0.41 -6.16
N ALA A 65 3.31 0.99 -7.10
CA ALA A 65 3.89 1.46 -8.36
C ALA A 65 4.96 2.53 -8.15
N GLU A 66 4.77 3.47 -7.21
CA GLU A 66 5.82 4.42 -6.81
C GLU A 66 7.08 3.71 -6.32
N VAL A 67 6.95 2.75 -5.41
CA VAL A 67 8.09 2.01 -4.85
C VAL A 67 8.84 1.20 -5.92
N PHE A 68 8.12 0.55 -6.82
CA PHE A 68 8.71 -0.24 -7.90
C PHE A 68 9.34 0.63 -8.97
N GLU A 69 8.75 1.79 -9.29
CA GLU A 69 9.35 2.78 -10.19
C GLU A 69 10.64 3.36 -9.60
N ASP A 70 10.63 3.79 -8.33
CA ASP A 70 11.81 4.33 -7.65
C ASP A 70 12.95 3.31 -7.54
N ALA A 71 12.62 2.02 -7.47
CA ALA A 71 13.59 0.92 -7.49
C ALA A 71 14.05 0.52 -8.90
N GLY A 72 13.53 1.15 -9.97
CA GLY A 72 13.85 0.81 -11.36
C GLY A 72 13.35 -0.58 -11.78
N ALA A 73 12.27 -1.07 -11.16
CA ALA A 73 11.78 -2.44 -11.28
C ALA A 73 10.28 -2.50 -11.63
N LEU A 74 9.75 -1.48 -12.28
CA LEU A 74 8.32 -1.38 -12.60
C LEU A 74 7.80 -2.56 -13.44
N ASP A 75 8.65 -3.14 -14.28
CA ASP A 75 8.40 -4.37 -15.06
C ASP A 75 8.05 -5.59 -14.19
N ARG A 76 8.42 -5.57 -12.90
CA ARG A 76 8.18 -6.67 -11.95
C ARG A 76 6.94 -6.48 -11.10
N LEU A 77 6.29 -5.31 -11.17
CA LEU A 77 5.12 -5.00 -10.35
C LEU A 77 3.98 -6.00 -10.58
N GLU A 78 3.72 -6.36 -11.84
CA GLU A 78 2.65 -7.31 -12.18
C GLU A 78 2.87 -8.66 -11.50
N ALA A 79 4.07 -9.23 -11.61
CA ALA A 79 4.35 -10.54 -11.00
C ALA A 79 4.16 -10.51 -9.48
N PHE A 80 4.65 -9.46 -8.81
CA PHE A 80 4.48 -9.24 -7.37
C PHE A 80 3.01 -9.08 -6.96
N ALA A 81 2.22 -8.34 -7.75
CA ALA A 81 0.84 -8.00 -7.44
C ALA A 81 -0.19 -9.08 -7.84
N SER A 82 0.08 -9.87 -8.88
CA SER A 82 -0.95 -10.72 -9.52
C SER A 82 -0.53 -12.16 -9.80
N PHE A 83 0.76 -12.51 -9.83
CA PHE A 83 1.21 -13.87 -10.17
C PHE A 83 1.69 -14.67 -8.96
N HIS A 84 2.53 -14.07 -8.13
CA HIS A 84 3.20 -14.74 -7.03
C HIS A 84 2.20 -15.21 -5.95
N GLY A 85 1.26 -14.34 -5.56
CA GLY A 85 0.21 -14.66 -4.58
C GLY A 85 -0.65 -15.86 -5.01
N PRO A 86 -1.35 -15.81 -6.16
CA PRO A 86 -2.11 -16.97 -6.65
C PRO A 86 -1.26 -18.22 -6.85
N GLY A 87 -0.01 -18.10 -7.30
CA GLY A 87 0.93 -19.21 -7.39
C GLY A 87 1.20 -19.89 -6.03
N PHE A 88 1.43 -19.09 -4.99
CA PHE A 88 1.62 -19.58 -3.62
C PHE A 88 0.36 -20.28 -3.07
N TYR A 89 -0.81 -19.65 -3.24
CA TYR A 89 -2.09 -20.18 -2.77
C TYR A 89 -2.70 -21.27 -3.67
N ARG A 90 -2.06 -21.62 -4.79
CA ARG A 90 -2.55 -22.57 -5.80
C ARG A 90 -3.92 -22.19 -6.37
N LEU A 91 -4.13 -20.89 -6.58
CA LEU A 91 -5.33 -20.31 -7.18
C LEU A 91 -5.07 -19.94 -8.64
N PRO A 92 -6.12 -19.94 -9.50
CA PRO A 92 -5.99 -19.43 -10.86
C PRO A 92 -5.63 -17.94 -10.85
N ARG A 93 -4.87 -17.50 -11.85
CA ARG A 93 -4.60 -16.08 -12.07
C ARG A 93 -5.84 -15.39 -12.60
N ASN A 94 -6.03 -14.12 -12.21
CA ASN A 94 -7.04 -13.26 -12.80
C ASN A 94 -6.76 -13.08 -14.30
N ARG A 95 -7.82 -12.94 -15.09
CA ARG A 95 -7.74 -12.69 -16.55
C ARG A 95 -7.98 -11.24 -16.91
N ASP A 96 -8.62 -10.50 -16.00
CA ASP A 96 -8.84 -9.07 -16.15
C ASP A 96 -7.53 -8.31 -15.95
N THR A 97 -7.52 -7.09 -16.46
CA THR A 97 -6.38 -6.18 -16.37
C THR A 97 -6.82 -4.88 -15.76
N LEU A 98 -5.88 -4.22 -15.08
CA LEU A 98 -6.01 -2.84 -14.66
C LEU A 98 -5.01 -1.98 -15.43
N THR A 99 -5.25 -0.68 -15.50
CA THR A 99 -4.32 0.26 -16.12
C THR A 99 -3.95 1.36 -15.13
N LEU A 100 -2.64 1.52 -14.92
CA LEU A 100 -2.07 2.64 -14.18
C LEU A 100 -1.52 3.67 -15.15
N GLU A 101 -1.87 4.93 -14.95
CA GLU A 101 -1.29 6.06 -15.65
C GLU A 101 -0.32 6.78 -14.72
N LYS A 102 0.85 7.18 -15.24
CA LYS A 102 1.78 8.05 -14.51
C LYS A 102 1.24 9.48 -14.49
N ARG A 103 0.21 9.67 -13.67
CA ARG A 103 -0.53 10.92 -13.52
C ARG A 103 -0.75 11.18 -12.06
N SER A 104 -0.11 12.24 -11.56
CA SER A 104 -0.22 12.60 -10.16
C SER A 104 -1.64 13.04 -9.78
N TRP A 105 -2.07 12.65 -8.58
CA TRP A 105 -3.30 13.11 -7.95
C TRP A 105 -3.08 13.28 -6.44
N THR A 106 -3.92 14.07 -5.78
CA THR A 106 -3.82 14.30 -4.33
C THR A 106 -4.77 13.36 -3.60
N ALA A 107 -4.23 12.58 -2.67
CA ALA A 107 -5.05 11.73 -1.83
C ALA A 107 -5.94 12.58 -0.90
N PRO A 108 -7.17 12.15 -0.61
CA PRO A 108 -8.07 12.91 0.23
C PRO A 108 -7.49 13.05 1.64
N GLU A 109 -7.72 14.21 2.27
CA GLU A 109 -7.35 14.47 3.67
C GLU A 109 -8.06 13.51 4.64
N GLU A 110 -9.30 13.11 4.29
CA GLU A 110 -10.14 12.22 5.08
C GLU A 110 -10.94 11.28 4.18
N VAL A 111 -11.32 10.13 4.73
CA VAL A 111 -12.27 9.18 4.14
C VAL A 111 -13.40 8.89 5.10
N HIS A 112 -14.57 8.53 4.58
CA HIS A 112 -15.75 8.23 5.39
C HIS A 112 -15.92 6.72 5.61
N PHE A 113 -16.10 6.32 6.86
CA PHE A 113 -16.47 4.98 7.29
C PHE A 113 -17.90 5.03 7.88
N GLY A 114 -18.89 5.24 7.01
CA GLY A 114 -20.26 5.49 7.43
C GLY A 114 -20.38 6.88 8.08
N LYS A 115 -20.67 6.92 9.40
CA LYS A 115 -20.80 8.17 10.16
C LYS A 115 -19.47 8.69 10.73
N GLU A 116 -18.44 7.86 10.73
CA GLU A 116 -17.11 8.23 11.23
C GLU A 116 -16.20 8.62 10.06
N THR A 117 -15.13 9.37 10.36
CA THR A 117 -14.07 9.65 9.40
C THR A 117 -12.79 8.91 9.76
N GLY A 118 -11.93 8.68 8.78
CA GLY A 118 -10.60 8.11 8.93
C GLY A 118 -9.58 8.86 8.10
N VAL A 119 -8.30 8.64 8.39
CA VAL A 119 -7.18 9.28 7.70
C VAL A 119 -6.44 8.23 6.88
N PRO A 120 -6.42 8.34 5.54
CA PRO A 120 -5.64 7.42 4.71
C PRO A 120 -4.13 7.67 4.83
N LEU A 121 -3.32 6.67 4.49
CA LEU A 121 -1.90 6.91 4.22
C LEU A 121 -1.77 7.94 3.09
N ARG A 122 -0.81 8.88 3.19
CA ARG A 122 -0.65 10.00 2.23
C ARG A 122 -1.81 11.01 2.23
N ALA A 123 -2.63 11.10 3.28
CA ALA A 123 -3.68 12.14 3.38
C ALA A 123 -3.14 13.55 3.02
N GLY A 124 -3.79 14.21 2.05
CA GLY A 124 -3.39 15.53 1.55
C GLY A 124 -2.13 15.56 0.67
N GLU A 125 -1.42 14.44 0.52
CA GLU A 125 -0.18 14.34 -0.25
C GLU A 125 -0.43 13.83 -1.68
N ARG A 126 0.56 14.05 -2.57
CA ARG A 126 0.49 13.62 -3.98
C ARG A 126 0.91 12.17 -4.14
N ILE A 127 0.11 11.38 -4.85
CA ILE A 127 0.45 10.05 -5.36
C ILE A 127 0.71 10.18 -6.86
N ALA A 128 1.83 9.67 -7.36
CA ALA A 128 2.35 9.87 -8.70
C ALA A 128 1.67 9.01 -9.76
N TRP A 129 1.14 7.86 -9.36
CA TRP A 129 0.40 6.93 -10.20
C TRP A 129 -1.10 7.00 -9.92
N ARG A 130 -1.90 6.72 -10.95
CA ARG A 130 -3.37 6.71 -10.85
C ARG A 130 -3.94 5.49 -11.56
N LEU A 131 -4.79 4.73 -10.88
CA LEU A 131 -5.65 3.74 -11.51
C LEU A 131 -6.71 4.42 -12.39
N VAL A 132 -6.77 4.03 -13.67
CA VAL A 132 -7.70 4.62 -14.66
C VAL A 132 -8.68 3.60 -15.25
N LYS A 133 -8.42 2.31 -15.07
CA LYS A 133 -9.30 1.21 -15.49
C LYS A 133 -9.03 -0.02 -14.65
#